data_AF-A0A4Y1WZ14-F1
#
_entry.id   AF-A0A4Y1WZ14-F1
#
_cell.length_a   1.000
_cell.length_b   1.000
_cell.length_c   1.000
_cell.angle_alpha   90.00
_cell.angle_beta   90.00
_cell.angle_gamma   90.00
#
_symmetry.space_group_name_H-M   'P 1'
#
loop_
_entity.id
_entity.type
_entity.pdbx_description
1 polymer ?
#
loop_
_entity_poly.entity_id
_entity_poly.type
_entity_poly.pdbx_seq_one_letter_code
_entity_poly.pdbx_strand_id
1 'polypeptide(L)'
;MCYSNHHHRFRDKAIQQFDALFYEKGNLRRCHYRIWYDLAHRIWGISYKSYLSALRKDVSDVPDMPPQASEALKALIGSLLHNAPEWKRKRYVHRRRLPEALAGQERPRNRTAALEPFRR
;
A
#
# COMPACT_ATOMS: atom_id res chain seq x y z
N MET A 1 -6.47 -25.49 16.63
CA MET A 1 -6.61 -24.24 17.42
C MET A 1 -6.67 -23.06 16.46
N CYS A 2 -7.86 -22.49 16.24
CA CYS A 2 -8.08 -21.34 15.35
C CYS A 2 -7.85 -20.04 16.11
N TYR A 3 -6.60 -19.57 16.16
CA TYR A 3 -6.30 -18.24 16.67
C TYR A 3 -6.79 -17.18 15.67
N SER A 4 -7.93 -16.57 16.01
CA SER A 4 -8.37 -15.21 15.66
C SER A 4 -7.82 -14.62 14.35
N ASN A 5 -8.33 -15.11 13.22
CA ASN A 5 -8.07 -14.60 11.86
C ASN A 5 -8.41 -13.10 11.68
N HIS A 6 -9.24 -12.55 12.58
CA HIS A 6 -9.76 -11.19 12.47
C HIS A 6 -8.67 -10.12 12.66
N HIS A 7 -7.79 -10.28 13.65
CA HIS A 7 -6.69 -9.33 13.88
C HIS A 7 -5.62 -9.38 12.78
N HIS A 8 -5.44 -10.55 12.16
CA HIS A 8 -4.53 -10.69 11.03
C HIS A 8 -5.02 -9.91 9.81
N ARG A 9 -6.33 -9.89 9.56
CA ARG A 9 -6.94 -9.13 8.46
C ARG A 9 -6.81 -7.61 8.62
N PHE A 10 -7.04 -7.08 9.83
CA PHE A 10 -6.79 -5.66 10.12
C PHE A 10 -5.33 -5.27 9.91
N ARG A 11 -4.40 -6.16 10.31
CA ARG A 11 -2.98 -5.94 10.07
C ARG A 11 -2.63 -5.96 8.58
N ASP A 12 -3.20 -6.87 7.82
CA ASP A 12 -3.00 -6.93 6.36
C ASP A 12 -3.53 -5.66 5.68
N LYS A 13 -4.72 -5.16 6.08
CA LYS A 13 -5.29 -3.88 5.62
C LYS A 13 -4.40 -2.69 5.97
N ALA A 14 -3.90 -2.64 7.20
CA ALA A 14 -2.97 -1.59 7.65
C ALA A 14 -1.69 -1.55 6.80
N ILE A 15 -1.14 -2.72 6.47
CA ILE A 15 0.05 -2.85 5.61
C ILE A 15 -0.24 -2.35 4.19
N GLN A 16 -1.41 -2.68 3.63
CA GLN A 16 -1.81 -2.21 2.30
C GLN A 16 -1.97 -0.70 2.23
N GLN A 17 -2.66 -0.11 3.21
CA GLN A 17 -2.82 1.35 3.27
C GLN A 17 -1.48 2.04 3.46
N PHE A 18 -0.61 1.51 4.32
CA PHE A 18 0.74 2.02 4.50
C PHE A 18 1.58 1.97 3.22
N ASP A 19 1.56 0.85 2.51
CA ASP A 19 2.28 0.71 1.24
C ASP A 19 1.75 1.73 0.22
N ALA A 20 0.43 1.92 0.14
CA ALA A 20 -0.19 2.90 -0.75
C ALA A 20 0.21 4.37 -0.45
N LEU A 21 0.66 4.70 0.77
CA LEU A 21 1.16 6.05 1.09
C LEU A 21 2.50 6.37 0.40
N PHE A 22 3.30 5.34 0.10
CA PHE A 22 4.68 5.50 -0.36
C PHE A 22 4.95 4.89 -1.73
N TYR A 23 4.20 3.86 -2.10
CA TYR A 23 4.35 3.18 -3.36
C TYR A 23 3.90 4.09 -4.51
N GLU A 24 4.75 4.21 -5.53
CA GLU A 24 4.49 5.01 -6.71
C GLU A 24 4.70 4.16 -7.95
N LYS A 25 3.60 3.84 -8.64
CA LYS A 25 3.62 3.01 -9.84
C LYS A 25 4.48 3.67 -10.92
N GLY A 26 5.52 2.98 -11.36
CA GLY A 26 6.48 3.48 -12.36
C GLY A 26 7.72 4.17 -11.77
N ASN A 27 7.80 4.38 -10.45
CA ASN A 27 8.99 4.91 -9.82
C ASN A 27 9.85 3.79 -9.23
N LEU A 28 10.94 3.44 -9.93
CA LEU A 28 11.92 2.44 -9.46
C LEU A 28 12.56 2.81 -8.12
N ARG A 29 12.52 4.09 -7.71
CA ARG A 29 13.02 4.53 -6.40
C ARG A 29 12.04 4.26 -5.25
N ARG A 30 10.80 3.85 -5.52
CA ARG A 30 9.74 3.61 -4.53
C ARG A 30 9.07 2.25 -4.76
N CYS A 31 9.85 1.18 -4.62
CA CYS A 31 9.38 -0.19 -4.74
C CYS A 31 9.05 -0.82 -3.36
N HIS A 32 8.17 -1.83 -3.35
CA HIS A 32 7.74 -2.55 -2.15
C HIS A 32 8.91 -3.06 -1.29
N TYR A 33 9.98 -3.55 -1.92
CA TYR A 33 11.16 -4.02 -1.20
C TYR A 33 11.80 -2.94 -0.34
N ARG A 34 11.93 -1.72 -0.87
CA ARG A 34 12.59 -0.63 -0.14
C ARG A 34 11.71 -0.08 0.97
N ILE A 35 10.41 0.05 0.72
CA ILE A 35 9.41 0.41 1.73
C ILE A 35 9.45 -0.62 2.88
N TRP A 36 9.54 -1.91 2.54
CA TRP A 36 9.70 -2.97 3.52
C TRP A 36 11.01 -2.86 4.31
N TYR A 37 12.15 -2.74 3.62
CA TYR A 37 13.49 -2.71 4.22
C TYR A 37 13.76 -1.46 5.07
N ASP A 38 13.13 -0.34 4.75
CA ASP A 38 13.36 0.89 5.51
C ASP A 38 12.39 1.05 6.68
N LEU A 39 11.15 0.58 6.52
CA LEU A 39 10.05 0.93 7.43
C LEU A 39 9.25 -0.30 7.87
N ALA A 40 8.71 -1.08 6.93
CA ALA A 40 7.70 -2.09 7.29
C ALA A 40 8.27 -3.22 8.17
N HIS A 41 9.53 -3.62 7.97
CA HIS A 41 10.15 -4.62 8.83
C HIS A 41 10.39 -4.11 10.26
N ARG A 42 10.58 -2.79 10.46
CA ARG A 42 10.79 -2.18 11.79
C ARG A 42 9.48 -1.99 12.54
N ILE A 43 8.43 -1.62 11.82
CA ILE A 43 7.10 -1.36 12.40
C ILE A 43 6.39 -2.67 12.70
N TRP A 44 6.37 -3.61 11.75
CA TRP A 44 5.59 -4.84 11.89
C TRP A 44 6.44 -6.08 12.15
N GLY A 45 7.77 -6.03 12.10
CA GLY A 45 8.61 -7.21 12.38
C GLY A 45 8.37 -8.40 11.43
N ILE A 46 7.92 -8.13 10.19
CA ILE A 46 7.55 -9.17 9.22
C ILE A 46 8.62 -9.37 8.15
N SER A 47 8.72 -10.61 7.68
CA SER A 47 9.55 -10.95 6.52
C SER A 47 9.03 -10.30 5.23
N TYR A 48 9.90 -10.15 4.23
CA TYR A 48 9.50 -9.61 2.94
C TYR A 48 8.44 -10.49 2.25
N LYS A 49 8.53 -11.81 2.40
CA LYS A 49 7.54 -12.76 1.86
C LYS A 49 6.17 -12.53 2.49
N SER A 50 6.11 -12.36 3.80
CA SER A 50 4.87 -12.06 4.54
C SER A 50 4.31 -10.70 4.15
N TYR A 51 5.17 -9.70 3.92
CA TYR A 51 4.77 -8.37 3.45
C TYR A 51 4.09 -8.44 2.08
N LEU A 52 4.71 -9.08 1.09
CA LEU A 52 4.10 -9.27 -0.22
C LEU A 52 2.80 -10.09 -0.17
N SER A 53 2.75 -11.09 0.72
CA SER A 53 1.52 -11.85 0.94
C SER A 53 0.40 -10.96 1.48
N ALA A 54 0.69 -10.03 2.40
CA ALA A 54 -0.29 -9.09 2.94
C ALA A 54 -0.83 -8.14 1.86
N LEU A 55 0.03 -7.67 0.94
CA LEU A 55 -0.36 -6.82 -0.18
C LEU A 55 -1.28 -7.50 -1.20
N ARG A 56 -1.24 -8.84 -1.29
CA ARG A 56 -2.04 -9.62 -2.25
C ARG A 56 -3.37 -10.12 -1.71
N LYS A 57 -3.56 -10.05 -0.39
CA LYS A 57 -4.79 -10.53 0.25
C LYS A 57 -5.95 -9.59 -0.05
N ASP A 58 -7.12 -10.18 -0.28
CA ASP A 58 -8.35 -9.41 -0.32
C ASP A 58 -8.76 -9.05 1.11
N VAL A 59 -8.85 -7.74 1.37
CA VAL A 59 -9.26 -7.11 2.62
C VAL A 59 -10.22 -5.95 2.32
N SER A 60 -10.95 -6.05 1.21
CA SER A 60 -11.98 -5.08 0.81
C SER A 60 -13.13 -5.02 1.81
N ASP A 61 -13.40 -6.13 2.51
CA ASP A 61 -14.40 -6.27 3.58
C ASP A 61 -13.98 -5.63 4.90
N VAL A 62 -12.69 -5.34 5.08
CA VAL A 62 -12.15 -4.73 6.30
C VAL A 62 -12.22 -3.21 6.18
N PRO A 63 -12.78 -2.51 7.19
CA PRO A 63 -12.81 -1.06 7.18
C PRO A 63 -11.39 -0.49 7.19
N ASP A 64 -11.26 0.70 6.62
CA ASP A 64 -10.01 1.43 6.57
C ASP A 64 -9.48 1.78 7.97
N MET A 65 -8.15 1.94 8.10
CA MET A 65 -7.54 2.31 9.37
C MET A 65 -8.10 3.65 9.86
N PRO A 66 -8.45 3.77 11.16
CA PRO A 66 -8.96 5.03 11.69
C PRO A 66 -7.90 6.14 11.55
N PRO A 67 -8.31 7.41 11.33
CA PRO A 67 -7.39 8.52 11.12
C PRO A 67 -6.35 8.68 12.23
N GLN A 68 -6.75 8.44 13.48
CA GLN A 68 -5.89 8.48 14.65
C GLN A 68 -4.71 7.51 14.52
N ALA A 69 -4.96 6.28 14.06
CA ALA A 69 -3.91 5.29 13.86
C ALA A 69 -3.04 5.61 12.64
N SER A 70 -3.62 6.18 11.57
CA SER A 70 -2.85 6.69 10.43
C SER A 70 -1.90 7.81 10.85
N GLU A 71 -2.36 8.80 11.62
CA GLU A 71 -1.51 9.90 12.10
C GLU A 71 -0.42 9.39 13.06
N ALA A 72 -0.75 8.47 13.98
CA ALA A 72 0.24 7.84 14.84
C ALA A 72 1.31 7.10 14.03
N LEU A 73 0.92 6.41 12.95
CA LEU A 73 1.84 5.73 12.05
C LEU A 73 2.75 6.73 11.32
N LYS A 74 2.21 7.86 10.83
CA LYS A 74 3.00 8.94 10.21
C LYS A 74 4.00 9.55 11.20
N ALA A 75 3.58 9.79 12.44
CA ALA A 75 4.46 10.27 13.50
C ALA A 75 5.59 9.27 13.77
N LEU A 76 5.27 7.98 13.88
CA LEU A 76 6.24 6.91 14.05
C LEU A 76 7.25 6.84 12.89
N ILE A 77 6.77 6.93 11.65
CA ILE A 77 7.63 7.01 10.45
C ILE A 77 8.55 8.24 10.55
N GLY A 78 8.01 9.38 10.95
CA GLY A 78 8.77 10.61 11.17
C GLY A 78 9.90 10.41 12.18
N SER A 79 9.62 9.75 13.31
CA SER A 79 10.62 9.39 14.32
C SER A 79 11.66 8.40 13.79
N LEU A 80 11.24 7.36 13.05
CA LEU A 80 12.15 6.37 12.45
C LEU A 80 13.09 7.00 11.42
N LEU A 81 12.63 8.04 10.73
CA LEU A 81 13.39 8.78 9.74
C LEU A 81 14.12 10.00 10.32
N HIS A 82 13.93 10.34 11.60
CA HIS A 82 14.52 11.53 12.22
C HIS A 82 16.05 11.54 12.13
N ASN A 83 16.66 10.42 12.47
CA ASN A 83 18.11 10.20 12.37
C ASN A 83 18.57 9.73 10.98
N ALA A 84 17.65 9.61 10.02
CA ALA A 84 17.99 9.18 8.68
C ALA A 84 18.60 10.34 7.86
N PRO A 85 19.54 10.04 6.95
CA PRO A 85 20.11 11.06 6.08
C PRO A 85 19.03 11.74 5.25
N GLU A 86 19.23 13.02 4.94
CA GLU A 86 18.21 13.89 4.33
C GLU A 86 17.67 13.33 3.00
N TRP A 87 18.54 12.69 2.21
CA TRP A 87 18.13 12.02 0.96
C TRP A 87 17.11 10.89 1.19
N LYS A 88 17.11 10.26 2.37
CA LYS A 88 16.17 9.21 2.77
C LYS A 88 14.88 9.84 3.28
N ARG A 89 14.98 10.90 4.10
CA ARG A 89 13.81 11.67 4.56
C ARG A 89 12.99 12.21 3.38
N LYS A 90 13.64 12.87 2.41
CA LYS A 90 13.01 13.43 1.20
C LYS A 90 12.26 12.40 0.34
N ARG A 91 12.62 11.11 0.41
CA ARG A 91 11.95 10.04 -0.35
C ARG A 91 10.58 9.67 0.22
N TYR A 92 10.40 9.84 1.54
CA TYR A 92 9.19 9.47 2.26
C TYR A 92 8.38 10.69 2.75
N VAL A 93 8.73 11.91 2.32
CA VAL A 93 7.89 13.09 2.55
C VAL A 93 6.55 12.85 1.87
N HIS A 94 5.50 12.73 2.69
CA HIS A 94 4.15 12.39 2.28
C HIS A 94 3.64 13.30 1.17
N ARG A 95 3.01 12.68 0.16
CA ARG A 95 2.10 13.38 -0.75
C ARG A 95 0.93 13.89 0.08
N ARG A 96 0.69 15.20 0.09
CA ARG A 96 -0.53 15.87 0.60
C ARG A 96 -1.76 15.60 -0.30
N ARG A 97 -1.96 14.38 -0.81
CA ARG A 97 -3.15 14.05 -1.62
C ARG A 97 -4.05 13.06 -0.90
N LEU A 98 -5.03 13.68 -0.22
CA LEU A 98 -6.44 13.33 -0.15
C LEU A 98 -6.83 12.01 -0.88
N PRO A 99 -7.48 11.06 -0.19
CA PRO A 99 -7.97 9.82 -0.79
C PRO A 99 -9.23 10.04 -1.64
N GLU A 100 -9.22 11.01 -2.57
CA GLU A 100 -10.35 11.27 -3.47
C GLU A 100 -10.23 10.57 -4.83
N ALA A 101 -9.10 9.91 -5.13
CA ALA A 101 -8.86 9.31 -6.45
C ALA A 101 -9.15 7.81 -6.56
N LEU A 102 -9.68 7.15 -5.51
CA LEU A 102 -10.16 5.76 -5.61
C LEU A 102 -11.66 5.64 -5.93
N ALA A 103 -12.39 6.77 -5.94
CA ALA A 103 -13.74 6.85 -6.51
C ALA A 103 -13.64 7.28 -7.99
N GLY A 104 -13.41 6.34 -8.91
CA GLY A 104 -13.51 6.67 -10.34
C GLY A 104 -12.66 5.89 -11.33
N GLN A 105 -12.30 4.64 -11.07
CA GLN A 105 -11.86 3.75 -12.15
C GLN A 105 -12.83 2.58 -12.29
N GLU A 106 -14.01 2.88 -12.82
CA GLU A 106 -14.67 1.92 -13.70
C GLU A 106 -13.69 1.58 -14.83
N ARG A 107 -13.24 0.32 -14.83
CA ARG A 107 -12.50 -0.25 -15.94
C ARG A 107 -13.39 -0.21 -17.19
N PRO A 108 -12.94 0.27 -18.36
CA PRO A 108 -13.57 -0.17 -19.59
C PRO A 108 -13.22 -1.64 -19.74
N ARG A 109 -14.22 -2.49 -19.51
CA ARG A 109 -14.22 -3.91 -19.80
C ARG A 109 -14.10 -4.03 -21.32
N ASN A 110 -12.88 -4.10 -21.85
CA ASN A 110 -12.64 -4.50 -23.24
C ASN A 110 -13.18 -5.93 -23.41
N ARG A 111 -14.46 -6.00 -23.79
CA ARG A 111 -15.07 -7.19 -24.34
C ARG A 111 -14.59 -7.29 -25.77
N THR A 112 -13.76 -8.30 -25.99
CA THR A 112 -13.61 -9.00 -27.26
C THR A 112 -14.99 -9.24 -27.88
N ALA A 113 -15.24 -8.62 -29.03
CA ALA A 113 -16.20 -9.02 -30.04
C ALA A 113 -15.55 -8.59 -31.37
N ALA A 114 -14.76 -9.45 -32.02
CA ALA A 114 -15.22 -10.51 -32.91
C ALA A 114 -16.19 -9.98 -34.00
N LEU A 115 -15.67 -10.01 -35.25
CA LEU A 115 -16.37 -10.09 -36.55
C LEU A 115 -17.02 -8.79 -37.07
N GLU A 116 -16.49 -8.28 -38.19
CA GLU A 116 -17.15 -8.34 -39.52
C GLU A 116 -16.20 -7.80 -40.63
N PRO A 117 -16.43 -8.14 -41.92
CA PRO A 117 -15.36 -8.41 -42.87
C PRO A 117 -15.03 -7.23 -43.80
N PHE A 118 -13.82 -7.30 -44.36
CA PHE A 118 -13.43 -6.55 -45.55
C PHE A 118 -14.44 -6.74 -46.68
N ARG A 119 -15.09 -5.66 -47.11
CA ARG A 119 -15.56 -5.51 -48.50
C ARG A 119 -14.76 -4.44 -49.20
N ARG A 120 -14.21 -4.82 -50.33
CA ARG A 120 -13.60 -3.99 -51.36
C ARG A 120 -14.65 -3.75 -52.45
#